data_AF-A0A3D2Z9E9-F1
#
_entry.id   AF-A0A3D2Z9E9-F1
#
_cell.length_a   1.000
_cell.length_b   1.000
_cell.length_c   1.000
_cell.angle_alpha   90.00
_cell.angle_beta   90.00
_cell.angle_gamma   90.00
#
_symmetry.space_group_name_H-M   'P 1'
#
loop_
_entity.id
_entity.type
_entity.pdbx_description
1 polymer ?
#
loop_
_entity_poly.entity_id
_entity_poly.type
_entity_poly.pdbx_seq_one_letter_code
_entity_poly.pdbx_strand_id
1 'polypeptide(L)'
;MVELLSVHKIWNHAPHNAFTDLLHTRGAWWCTFREAEGHGHGPASIRILRSVDGAEWNSVAELVEPGVDLRDPKLCVMPDGRLMLLTCANFIDDAGNYLTRSPRVSFSTDGATWTKPAKCLAEDHWLWRVTWHGSIGYSVSKLGIGSNPRRGFLYRTTDGLAWDFVTEFLLPNDTWTASETTVRILADGDMVALIRPDWIGVSPPPYVDWTFTRIDASLGGPNFIVLPDDTMWASARGKGPDGQAATLLAHMTRDSYTTALVLPSGGDCSYAGMVWHDDLLWMSYYSSHEGRSSIYLAQLSIDD
;
A
#
# COMPACT_ATOMS: atom_id res chain seq x y z
N MET A 1 -24.63 2.50 5.45
CA MET A 1 -24.19 1.68 6.63
C MET A 1 -22.96 0.84 6.28
N VAL A 2 -22.07 0.51 7.23
CA VAL A 2 -20.94 -0.42 6.99
C VAL A 2 -21.08 -1.64 7.89
N GLU A 3 -21.02 -2.84 7.32
CA GLU A 3 -21.08 -4.10 8.06
C GLU A 3 -19.89 -5.01 7.69
N LEU A 4 -19.26 -5.61 8.70
CA LEU A 4 -18.22 -6.61 8.52
C LEU A 4 -18.88 -7.99 8.37
N LEU A 5 -18.82 -8.55 7.16
CA LEU A 5 -19.47 -9.82 6.83
C LEU A 5 -18.62 -11.03 7.23
N SER A 6 -17.31 -10.96 6.98
CA SER A 6 -16.39 -12.06 7.26
C SER A 6 -14.96 -11.56 7.48
N VAL A 7 -14.18 -12.36 8.23
CA VAL A 7 -12.73 -12.24 8.36
C VAL A 7 -12.12 -13.63 8.37
N HIS A 8 -11.16 -13.88 7.48
CA HIS A 8 -10.44 -15.15 7.40
C HIS A 8 -8.94 -14.92 7.44
N LYS A 9 -8.23 -15.69 8.27
CA LYS A 9 -6.77 -15.77 8.19
C LYS A 9 -6.40 -16.58 6.95
N ILE A 10 -5.78 -15.95 5.97
CA ILE A 10 -5.40 -16.58 4.71
C ILE A 10 -3.94 -17.03 4.68
N TRP A 11 -3.10 -16.55 5.61
CA TRP A 11 -1.70 -16.94 5.68
C TRP A 11 -1.04 -16.67 7.03
N ASN A 12 -0.11 -17.55 7.44
CA ASN A 12 0.71 -17.36 8.65
C ASN A 12 2.01 -18.20 8.67
N HIS A 13 2.67 -18.47 7.53
CA HIS A 13 3.75 -19.45 7.52
C HIS A 13 5.07 -18.92 8.11
N ALA A 14 5.47 -17.68 7.80
CA ALA A 14 6.67 -17.07 8.37
C ALA A 14 6.47 -16.53 9.80
N PRO A 15 7.54 -16.30 10.58
CA PRO A 15 7.47 -15.65 11.89
C PRO A 15 6.81 -14.26 11.84
N HIS A 16 7.05 -13.50 10.77
CA HIS A 16 6.42 -12.21 10.50
C HIS A 16 5.89 -12.16 9.07
N ASN A 17 4.58 -11.91 8.92
CA ASN A 17 3.90 -11.72 7.64
C ASN A 17 3.23 -10.35 7.68
N ALA A 18 3.55 -9.45 6.74
CA ALA A 18 3.06 -8.06 6.81
C ALA A 18 3.03 -7.31 5.47
N PHE A 19 2.44 -6.11 5.52
CA PHE A 19 2.48 -5.11 4.45
C PHE A 19 1.75 -5.54 3.18
N THR A 20 0.49 -5.95 3.34
CA THR A 20 -0.26 -6.57 2.27
C THR A 20 -0.59 -5.64 1.10
N ASP A 21 -0.95 -6.27 -0.02
CA ASP A 21 -1.78 -5.66 -1.05
C ASP A 21 -2.67 -6.71 -1.70
N LEU A 22 -3.78 -6.28 -2.29
CA LEU A 22 -4.82 -7.13 -2.87
C LEU A 22 -5.19 -6.62 -4.27
N LEU A 23 -5.37 -7.56 -5.20
CA LEU A 23 -5.83 -7.29 -6.55
C LEU A 23 -6.81 -8.38 -7.00
N HIS A 24 -7.91 -8.00 -7.63
CA HIS A 24 -8.75 -8.93 -8.37
C HIS A 24 -8.61 -8.68 -9.87
N THR A 25 -8.12 -9.68 -10.61
CA THR A 25 -7.98 -9.59 -12.06
C THR A 25 -7.88 -10.97 -12.68
N ARG A 26 -8.32 -11.10 -13.93
CA ARG A 26 -8.28 -12.37 -14.70
C ARG A 26 -9.03 -13.50 -13.98
N GLY A 27 -10.17 -13.16 -13.35
CA GLY A 27 -11.02 -14.10 -12.62
C GLY A 27 -10.34 -14.73 -11.41
N ALA A 28 -9.40 -14.02 -10.78
CA ALA A 28 -8.69 -14.50 -9.60
C ALA A 28 -8.29 -13.34 -8.69
N TRP A 29 -8.22 -13.66 -7.40
CA TRP A 29 -7.63 -12.86 -6.36
C TRP A 29 -6.13 -13.09 -6.29
N TRP A 30 -5.40 -12.01 -6.03
CA TRP A 30 -3.96 -12.00 -5.83
C TRP A 30 -3.67 -11.21 -4.56
N CYS A 31 -2.95 -11.81 -3.63
CA CYS A 31 -2.54 -11.17 -2.39
C CYS A 31 -1.02 -11.22 -2.27
N THR A 32 -0.38 -10.09 -2.01
CA THR A 32 1.08 -10.01 -1.84
C THR A 32 1.42 -9.47 -0.48
N PHE A 33 2.48 -9.98 0.13
CA PHE A 33 2.97 -9.50 1.43
C PHE A 33 4.44 -9.89 1.63
N ARG A 34 5.08 -9.25 2.60
CA ARG A 34 6.44 -9.57 3.05
C ARG A 34 6.41 -10.75 4.02
N GLU A 35 7.37 -11.66 3.88
CA GLU A 35 7.72 -12.68 4.88
C GLU A 35 9.13 -12.41 5.43
N ALA A 36 9.28 -12.49 6.76
CA ALA A 36 10.58 -12.31 7.44
C ALA A 36 10.59 -12.94 8.84
N GLU A 37 11.76 -12.89 9.49
CA GLU A 37 11.93 -13.27 10.90
C GLU A 37 11.25 -12.28 11.88
N GLY A 38 11.06 -11.03 11.49
CA GLY A 38 10.48 -9.99 12.35
C GLY A 38 10.12 -8.70 11.60
N HIS A 39 9.55 -7.74 12.34
CA HIS A 39 9.18 -6.42 11.80
C HIS A 39 10.40 -5.55 11.40
N GLY A 40 11.53 -5.78 12.07
CA GLY A 40 12.77 -5.03 11.86
C GLY A 40 13.42 -5.28 10.51
N HIS A 41 14.59 -4.66 10.32
CA HIS A 41 15.43 -4.87 9.15
C HIS A 41 16.07 -6.26 9.19
N GLY A 42 16.03 -6.95 8.04
CA GLY A 42 16.57 -8.29 7.88
C GLY A 42 16.19 -8.83 6.51
N PRO A 43 16.91 -9.83 5.97
CA PRO A 43 16.57 -10.43 4.69
C PRO A 43 15.11 -10.90 4.69
N ALA A 44 14.38 -10.55 3.63
CA ALA A 44 12.95 -10.80 3.54
C ALA A 44 12.54 -11.06 2.11
N SER A 45 11.50 -11.87 1.94
CA SER A 45 10.94 -12.21 0.64
C SER A 45 9.54 -11.64 0.47
N ILE A 46 9.09 -11.57 -0.77
CA ILE A 46 7.70 -11.26 -1.11
C ILE A 46 6.99 -12.54 -1.52
N ARG A 47 5.96 -12.89 -0.76
CA ARG A 47 5.05 -13.98 -1.06
C ARG A 47 3.92 -13.47 -1.95
N ILE A 48 3.52 -14.28 -2.92
CA ILE A 48 2.37 -14.02 -3.78
C ILE A 48 1.42 -15.20 -3.67
N LEU A 49 0.21 -14.92 -3.18
CA LEU A 49 -0.87 -15.88 -3.10
C LEU A 49 -1.89 -15.63 -4.21
N ARG A 50 -2.54 -16.71 -4.63
CA ARG A 50 -3.66 -16.68 -5.57
C ARG A 50 -4.84 -17.45 -5.00
N SER A 51 -6.04 -16.93 -5.25
CA SER A 51 -7.30 -17.62 -4.99
C SER A 51 -8.28 -17.39 -6.15
N VAL A 52 -9.15 -18.36 -6.43
CA VAL A 52 -10.20 -18.23 -7.45
C VAL A 52 -11.54 -17.79 -6.84
N ASP A 53 -11.71 -17.96 -5.53
CA ASP A 53 -12.97 -17.78 -4.81
C ASP A 53 -12.84 -16.86 -3.58
N GLY A 54 -11.61 -16.48 -3.21
CA GLY A 54 -11.31 -15.71 -2.01
C GLY A 54 -11.28 -16.55 -0.72
N ALA A 55 -11.60 -17.84 -0.79
CA ALA A 55 -11.65 -18.76 0.34
C ALA A 55 -10.40 -19.65 0.42
N GLU A 56 -10.01 -20.29 -0.69
CA GLU A 56 -8.82 -21.14 -0.75
C GLU A 56 -7.65 -20.41 -1.38
N TRP A 57 -6.53 -20.33 -0.66
CA TRP A 57 -5.36 -19.57 -1.07
C TRP A 57 -4.14 -20.46 -1.25
N ASN A 58 -3.44 -20.29 -2.38
CA ASN A 58 -2.23 -21.02 -2.70
C ASN A 58 -1.07 -20.05 -2.93
N SER A 59 0.11 -20.38 -2.40
CA SER A 59 1.35 -19.70 -2.78
C SER A 59 1.70 -20.06 -4.22
N VAL A 60 1.79 -19.06 -5.09
CA VAL A 60 2.09 -19.23 -6.52
C VAL A 60 3.46 -18.70 -6.90
N ALA A 61 4.04 -17.82 -6.10
CA ALA A 61 5.38 -17.31 -6.31
C ALA A 61 6.01 -16.78 -5.02
N GLU A 62 7.33 -16.71 -5.02
CA GLU A 62 8.16 -16.05 -4.01
C GLU A 62 9.26 -15.26 -4.70
N LEU A 63 9.38 -13.98 -4.39
CA LEU A 63 10.46 -13.13 -4.89
C LEU A 63 11.47 -12.90 -3.78
N VAL A 64 12.73 -13.20 -4.09
CA VAL A 64 13.87 -13.09 -3.17
C VAL A 64 15.00 -12.33 -3.86
N GLU A 65 15.60 -11.38 -3.16
CA GLU A 65 16.89 -10.78 -3.49
C GLU A 65 17.85 -11.15 -2.34
N PRO A 66 18.88 -11.99 -2.57
CA PRO A 66 19.72 -12.50 -1.48
C PRO A 66 20.35 -11.38 -0.64
N GLY A 67 20.23 -11.46 0.68
CA GLY A 67 20.75 -10.47 1.63
C GLY A 67 19.96 -9.16 1.70
N VAL A 68 18.84 -9.06 0.98
CA VAL A 68 18.04 -7.83 0.89
C VAL A 68 16.68 -8.02 1.56
N ASP A 69 16.20 -6.97 2.21
CA ASP A 69 14.85 -6.87 2.76
C ASP A 69 13.89 -6.34 1.69
N LEU A 70 13.30 -7.23 0.88
CA LEU A 70 12.21 -6.84 -0.01
C LEU A 70 10.94 -6.60 0.82
N ARG A 71 10.34 -5.42 0.69
CA ARG A 71 9.31 -4.93 1.59
C ARG A 71 8.23 -4.12 0.88
N ASP A 72 7.08 -4.00 1.55
CA ASP A 72 5.90 -3.25 1.14
C ASP A 72 5.45 -3.50 -0.31
N PRO A 73 5.16 -4.75 -0.68
CA PRO A 73 4.70 -5.06 -2.03
C PRO A 73 3.37 -4.36 -2.34
N LYS A 74 3.30 -3.73 -3.51
CA LYS A 74 2.08 -3.17 -4.11
C LYS A 74 1.89 -3.72 -5.51
N LEU A 75 0.74 -4.32 -5.73
CA LEU A 75 0.40 -5.05 -6.93
C LEU A 75 -0.60 -4.23 -7.77
N CYS A 76 -0.37 -4.15 -9.07
CA CYS A 76 -1.29 -3.50 -10.00
C CYS A 76 -1.24 -4.15 -11.38
N VAL A 77 -2.23 -3.82 -12.21
CA VAL A 77 -2.26 -4.17 -13.63
C VAL A 77 -1.71 -3.00 -14.44
N MET A 78 -0.76 -3.27 -15.33
CA MET A 78 -0.23 -2.30 -16.28
C MET A 78 -1.21 -2.05 -17.44
N PRO A 79 -1.08 -0.92 -18.16
CA PRO A 79 -1.90 -0.65 -19.35
C PRO A 79 -1.81 -1.72 -20.45
N ASP A 80 -0.68 -2.44 -20.53
CA ASP A 80 -0.49 -3.56 -21.47
C ASP A 80 -1.02 -4.92 -20.95
N GLY A 81 -1.67 -4.92 -19.79
CA GLY A 81 -2.27 -6.08 -19.17
C GLY A 81 -1.33 -6.94 -18.33
N ARG A 82 -0.02 -6.65 -18.26
CA ARG A 82 0.90 -7.34 -17.35
C ARG A 82 0.59 -7.00 -15.89
N LEU A 83 0.92 -7.92 -14.99
CA LEU A 83 0.99 -7.61 -13.56
C LEU A 83 2.31 -6.92 -13.28
N MET A 84 2.26 -5.86 -12.47
CA MET A 84 3.44 -5.17 -11.96
C MET A 84 3.41 -5.19 -10.44
N LEU A 85 4.52 -5.61 -9.86
CA LEU A 85 4.76 -5.63 -8.44
C LEU A 85 5.84 -4.60 -8.10
N LEU A 86 5.44 -3.54 -7.42
CA LEU A 86 6.33 -2.54 -6.85
C LEU A 86 6.68 -2.94 -5.42
N THR A 87 7.96 -2.92 -5.07
CA THR A 87 8.45 -3.15 -3.71
C THR A 87 9.53 -2.12 -3.37
N CYS A 88 9.95 -2.08 -2.11
CA CYS A 88 11.19 -1.42 -1.72
C CYS A 88 12.20 -2.47 -1.24
N ALA A 89 13.47 -2.30 -1.61
CA ALA A 89 14.58 -3.08 -1.09
C ALA A 89 15.30 -2.27 -0.02
N ASN A 90 15.33 -2.72 1.24
CA ASN A 90 16.28 -2.19 2.21
C ASN A 90 17.58 -2.99 2.15
N PHE A 91 18.69 -2.29 2.10
CA PHE A 91 20.03 -2.85 2.19
C PHE A 91 20.51 -2.76 3.63
N ILE A 92 21.14 -3.84 4.07
CA ILE A 92 21.60 -4.03 5.45
C ILE A 92 23.07 -4.47 5.43
N ASP A 93 23.81 -4.12 6.48
CA ASP A 93 25.17 -4.65 6.68
C ASP A 93 25.14 -6.04 7.35
N ASP A 94 26.32 -6.65 7.48
CA ASP A 94 26.50 -7.97 8.12
C ASP A 94 26.09 -7.99 9.60
N ALA A 95 26.01 -6.82 10.25
CA ALA A 95 25.54 -6.67 11.62
C ALA A 95 24.01 -6.45 11.71
N GLY A 96 23.31 -6.44 10.57
CA GLY A 96 21.86 -6.22 10.47
C GLY A 96 21.44 -4.76 10.58
N ASN A 97 22.38 -3.80 10.50
CA ASN A 97 22.04 -2.39 10.51
C ASN A 97 21.53 -1.96 9.14
N TYR A 98 20.52 -1.10 9.15
CA TYR A 98 20.01 -0.45 7.94
C TYR A 98 21.07 0.47 7.32
N LEU A 99 21.30 0.33 6.01
CA LEU A 99 22.22 1.17 5.24
C LEU A 99 21.46 2.20 4.39
N THR A 100 20.74 1.72 3.38
CA THR A 100 19.93 2.52 2.47
C THR A 100 18.79 1.66 1.91
N ARG A 101 18.00 2.23 1.01
CA ARG A 101 16.88 1.59 0.34
C ARG A 101 16.79 2.02 -1.10
N SER A 102 16.15 1.22 -1.93
CA SER A 102 15.83 1.62 -3.30
C SER A 102 14.64 0.82 -3.80
N PRO A 103 13.68 1.45 -4.52
CA PRO A 103 12.51 0.73 -5.00
C PRO A 103 12.89 -0.28 -6.09
N ARG A 104 12.13 -1.37 -6.13
CA ARG A 104 12.25 -2.45 -7.10
C ARG A 104 10.92 -2.67 -7.78
N VAL A 105 10.97 -3.06 -9.04
CA VAL A 105 9.80 -3.50 -9.81
C VAL A 105 10.04 -4.89 -10.37
N SER A 106 8.99 -5.72 -10.38
CA SER A 106 8.96 -7.01 -11.07
C SER A 106 7.68 -7.12 -11.89
N PHE A 107 7.73 -7.86 -13.00
CA PHE A 107 6.61 -8.00 -13.92
C PHE A 107 6.24 -9.47 -14.12
N SER A 108 4.97 -9.71 -14.41
CA SER A 108 4.47 -11.04 -14.75
C SER A 108 3.34 -10.99 -15.78
N THR A 109 3.34 -11.96 -16.70
CA THR A 109 2.25 -12.16 -17.65
C THR A 109 1.21 -13.16 -17.16
N ASP A 110 1.50 -13.97 -16.14
CA ASP A 110 0.65 -15.08 -15.65
C ASP A 110 0.38 -15.03 -14.13
N GLY A 111 1.12 -14.21 -13.38
CA GLY A 111 1.11 -14.09 -11.93
C GLY A 111 1.89 -15.15 -11.17
N ALA A 112 2.48 -16.13 -11.85
CA ALA A 112 3.28 -17.21 -11.26
C ALA A 112 4.78 -17.06 -11.60
N THR A 113 5.09 -16.62 -12.82
CA THR A 113 6.46 -16.39 -13.28
C THR A 113 6.75 -14.89 -13.27
N TRP A 114 7.78 -14.48 -12.53
CA TRP A 114 8.12 -13.07 -12.34
C TRP A 114 9.53 -12.77 -12.85
N THR A 115 9.72 -11.58 -13.42
CA THR A 115 11.06 -11.07 -13.70
C THR A 115 11.84 -10.86 -12.40
N LYS A 116 13.17 -10.85 -12.47
CA LYS A 116 14.00 -10.45 -11.34
C LYS A 116 13.66 -9.01 -10.92
N PRO A 117 13.72 -8.68 -9.61
CA PRO A 117 13.58 -7.31 -9.14
C PRO A 117 14.55 -6.36 -9.85
N ALA A 118 14.02 -5.34 -10.51
CA ALA A 118 14.79 -4.31 -11.20
C ALA A 118 14.69 -2.98 -10.43
N LYS A 119 15.81 -2.27 -10.25
CA LYS A 119 15.84 -0.93 -9.64
C LYS A 119 15.09 0.06 -10.53
N CYS A 120 14.20 0.88 -9.95
CA CYS A 120 13.42 1.88 -10.71
C CYS A 120 13.63 3.35 -10.26
N LEU A 121 14.23 3.61 -9.10
CA LEU A 121 14.72 4.94 -8.68
C LEU A 121 16.05 4.82 -7.93
N ALA A 122 16.68 5.96 -7.69
CA ALA A 122 17.92 6.06 -6.90
C ALA A 122 17.76 5.52 -5.47
N GLU A 123 18.88 5.45 -4.76
CA GLU A 123 18.88 5.13 -3.33
C GLU A 123 18.14 6.20 -2.50
N ASP A 124 17.79 5.85 -1.27
CA ASP A 124 16.95 6.60 -0.32
C ASP A 124 15.48 6.81 -0.72
N HIS A 125 15.10 6.52 -1.96
CA HIS A 125 13.71 6.54 -2.39
C HIS A 125 12.93 5.35 -1.83
N TRP A 126 11.69 5.60 -1.43
CA TRP A 126 10.68 4.57 -1.18
C TRP A 126 9.42 4.95 -1.93
N LEU A 127 9.28 4.38 -3.13
CA LEU A 127 8.10 4.56 -3.97
C LEU A 127 6.95 3.73 -3.38
N TRP A 128 5.83 4.37 -3.05
CA TRP A 128 4.81 3.74 -2.24
C TRP A 128 3.89 2.81 -3.03
N ARG A 129 3.07 3.33 -3.93
CA ARG A 129 2.04 2.60 -4.69
C ARG A 129 1.80 3.32 -6.02
N VAL A 130 1.68 2.55 -7.09
CA VAL A 130 1.36 3.08 -8.42
C VAL A 130 -0.15 3.15 -8.66
N THR A 131 -0.59 4.25 -9.24
CA THR A 131 -1.94 4.44 -9.79
C THR A 131 -1.82 4.75 -11.27
N TRP A 132 -2.39 3.90 -12.11
CA TRP A 132 -2.42 4.09 -13.55
C TRP A 132 -3.64 4.92 -13.98
N HIS A 133 -3.43 5.87 -14.88
CA HIS A 133 -4.46 6.63 -15.57
C HIS A 133 -4.12 6.69 -17.06
N GLY A 134 -4.90 5.96 -17.87
CA GLY A 134 -4.53 5.69 -19.26
C GLY A 134 -3.19 4.95 -19.32
N SER A 135 -2.23 5.50 -20.05
CA SER A 135 -0.87 4.95 -20.21
C SER A 135 0.15 5.49 -19.21
N ILE A 136 -0.25 6.33 -18.25
CA ILE A 136 0.65 6.98 -17.31
C ILE A 136 0.40 6.46 -15.89
N GLY A 137 1.45 5.99 -15.24
CA GLY A 137 1.44 5.57 -13.84
C GLY A 137 1.98 6.70 -12.95
N TYR A 138 1.34 6.94 -11.81
CA TYR A 138 1.77 7.94 -10.82
C TYR A 138 2.05 7.27 -9.48
N SER A 139 3.09 7.72 -8.80
CA SER A 139 3.36 7.29 -7.43
C SER A 139 4.13 8.36 -6.69
N VAL A 140 3.88 8.46 -5.39
CA VAL A 140 4.65 9.33 -4.50
C VAL A 140 5.78 8.51 -3.88
N SER A 141 6.98 9.08 -3.89
CA SER A 141 8.15 8.56 -3.21
C SER A 141 8.40 9.35 -1.93
N LYS A 142 8.60 8.65 -0.81
CA LYS A 142 9.21 9.28 0.37
C LYS A 142 10.73 9.24 0.22
N LEU A 143 11.37 10.40 0.35
CA LEU A 143 12.81 10.55 0.30
C LEU A 143 13.31 11.08 1.64
N GLY A 144 14.47 10.56 2.07
CA GLY A 144 15.05 10.83 3.39
C GLY A 144 14.68 9.80 4.45
N ILE A 145 15.66 9.46 5.29
CA ILE A 145 15.55 8.61 6.49
C ILE A 145 16.37 9.27 7.60
N GLY A 146 16.03 8.98 8.86
CA GLY A 146 16.80 9.39 10.02
C GLY A 146 16.48 10.83 10.45
N SER A 147 17.50 11.58 10.86
CA SER A 147 17.39 12.95 11.38
C SER A 147 17.07 14.01 10.31
N ASN A 148 16.92 13.61 9.04
CA ASN A 148 16.56 14.50 7.94
C ASN A 148 15.03 14.64 7.80
N PRO A 149 14.56 15.81 7.33
CA PRO A 149 13.15 16.03 6.99
C PRO A 149 12.65 15.00 5.95
N ARG A 150 11.49 14.37 6.20
CA ARG A 150 10.85 13.46 5.23
C ARG A 150 10.09 14.28 4.20
N ARG A 151 10.33 13.96 2.92
CA ARG A 151 9.79 14.71 1.78
C ARG A 151 9.04 13.76 0.86
N GLY A 152 7.89 14.22 0.35
CA GLY A 152 7.08 13.50 -0.62
C GLY A 152 7.35 14.04 -2.02
N PHE A 153 7.64 13.17 -2.97
CA PHE A 153 7.90 13.53 -4.36
C PHE A 153 6.98 12.74 -5.27
N LEU A 154 6.15 13.42 -6.05
CA LEU A 154 5.32 12.79 -7.06
C LEU A 154 6.17 12.48 -8.31
N TYR A 155 6.11 11.23 -8.74
CA TYR A 155 6.71 10.76 -9.98
C TYR A 155 5.66 10.21 -10.92
N ARG A 156 5.98 10.18 -12.22
CA ARG A 156 5.21 9.49 -13.25
C ARG A 156 6.06 8.51 -14.05
N THR A 157 5.42 7.51 -14.64
CA THR A 157 6.07 6.49 -15.49
C THR A 157 5.14 6.05 -16.63
N THR A 158 5.69 5.40 -17.64
CA THR A 158 4.93 4.69 -18.69
C THR A 158 5.21 3.19 -18.70
N ASP A 159 6.25 2.74 -17.99
CA ASP A 159 6.74 1.36 -18.05
C ASP A 159 7.02 0.73 -16.67
N GLY A 160 6.92 1.51 -15.58
CA GLY A 160 7.24 1.08 -14.22
C GLY A 160 8.74 1.05 -13.90
N LEU A 161 9.61 1.22 -14.89
CA LEU A 161 11.07 1.17 -14.78
C LEU A 161 11.68 2.57 -14.71
N ALA A 162 11.31 3.44 -15.64
CA ALA A 162 11.77 4.82 -15.70
C ALA A 162 10.72 5.75 -15.09
N TRP A 163 11.15 6.65 -14.21
CA TRP A 163 10.29 7.54 -13.45
C TRP A 163 10.73 8.99 -13.61
N ASP A 164 9.84 9.83 -14.12
CA ASP A 164 10.04 11.27 -14.24
C ASP A 164 9.50 11.98 -13.00
N PHE A 165 10.28 12.91 -12.46
CA PHE A 165 9.82 13.80 -11.40
C PHE A 165 8.71 14.73 -11.90
N VAL A 166 7.65 14.91 -11.11
CA VAL A 166 6.54 15.83 -11.40
C VAL A 166 6.58 17.05 -10.49
N THR A 167 6.42 16.83 -9.18
CA THR A 167 6.43 17.91 -8.18
C THR A 167 6.77 17.37 -6.80
N GLU A 168 7.14 18.27 -5.89
CA GLU A 168 7.35 17.97 -4.48
C GLU A 168 6.11 18.37 -3.66
N PHE A 169 5.78 17.56 -2.66
CA PHE A 169 4.71 17.86 -1.72
C PHE A 169 5.23 18.81 -0.63
N LEU A 170 4.96 20.10 -0.82
CA LEU A 170 5.25 21.15 0.15
C LEU A 170 4.09 21.27 1.14
N LEU A 171 4.14 20.49 2.23
CA LEU A 171 3.11 20.56 3.25
C LEU A 171 3.14 21.91 4.00
N PRO A 172 1.99 22.45 4.44
CA PRO A 172 1.91 23.71 5.17
C PRO A 172 2.82 23.80 6.39
N ASN A 173 3.23 25.04 6.74
CA ASN A 173 4.05 25.37 7.91
C ASN A 173 5.43 24.71 7.94
N ASP A 174 6.08 24.55 6.79
CA ASP A 174 7.38 23.89 6.65
C ASP A 174 7.41 22.49 7.28
N THR A 175 6.30 21.75 7.10
CA THR A 175 6.14 20.41 7.68
C THR A 175 6.81 19.36 6.80
N TRP A 176 7.75 18.61 7.37
CA TRP A 176 8.53 17.61 6.65
C TRP A 176 8.24 16.18 7.12
N THR A 177 6.98 15.78 7.01
CA THR A 177 6.50 14.48 7.52
C THR A 177 5.89 13.59 6.45
N ALA A 178 5.73 14.08 5.21
CA ALA A 178 5.16 13.32 4.10
C ALA A 178 5.90 11.99 3.92
N SER A 179 5.15 10.89 3.92
CA SER A 179 5.73 9.56 3.81
C SER A 179 4.89 8.63 2.91
N GLU A 180 4.40 7.51 3.44
CA GLU A 180 3.56 6.56 2.69
C GLU A 180 2.31 7.27 2.18
N THR A 181 2.15 7.30 0.86
CA THR A 181 1.18 8.17 0.21
C THR A 181 0.51 7.45 -0.95
N THR A 182 -0.78 7.19 -0.81
CA THR A 182 -1.61 6.66 -1.90
C THR A 182 -2.22 7.80 -2.67
N VAL A 183 -2.21 7.73 -4.00
CA VAL A 183 -2.92 8.70 -4.87
C VAL A 183 -4.01 8.00 -5.68
N ARG A 184 -5.10 8.69 -6.01
CA ARG A 184 -6.12 8.26 -6.99
C ARG A 184 -6.51 9.46 -7.84
N ILE A 185 -6.85 9.21 -9.10
CA ILE A 185 -7.40 10.24 -10.00
C ILE A 185 -8.90 10.01 -10.06
N LEU A 186 -9.67 11.05 -9.73
CA LEU A 186 -11.13 11.02 -9.69
C LEU A 186 -11.73 11.26 -11.08
N ALA A 187 -13.05 11.08 -11.20
CA ALA A 187 -13.78 11.22 -12.46
C ALA A 187 -13.68 12.63 -13.07
N ASP A 188 -13.51 13.67 -12.24
CA ASP A 188 -13.29 15.05 -12.68
C ASP A 188 -11.84 15.35 -13.11
N GLY A 189 -10.94 14.38 -12.97
CA GLY A 189 -9.53 14.47 -13.34
C GLY A 189 -8.60 14.93 -12.22
N ASP A 190 -9.14 15.35 -11.08
CA ASP A 190 -8.34 15.74 -9.92
C ASP A 190 -7.62 14.52 -9.33
N MET A 191 -6.37 14.71 -8.93
CA MET A 191 -5.64 13.73 -8.14
C MET A 191 -5.84 14.02 -6.65
N VAL A 192 -6.28 13.02 -5.91
CA VAL A 192 -6.37 13.04 -4.43
C VAL A 192 -5.26 12.17 -3.87
N ALA A 193 -4.61 12.63 -2.80
CA ALA A 193 -3.56 11.93 -2.08
C ALA A 193 -3.95 11.71 -0.61
N LEU A 194 -3.82 10.49 -0.10
CA LEU A 194 -3.88 10.19 1.33
C LEU A 194 -2.45 9.95 1.83
N ILE A 195 -1.96 10.84 2.69
CA ILE A 195 -0.54 11.01 3.02
C ILE A 195 -0.34 10.74 4.51
N ARG A 196 0.53 9.78 4.82
CA ARG A 196 1.01 9.55 6.19
C ARG A 196 1.92 10.71 6.64
N PRO A 197 1.77 11.25 7.87
CA PRO A 197 0.92 10.71 8.95
C PRO A 197 -0.53 11.21 8.99
N ASP A 198 -0.84 12.38 8.46
CA ASP A 198 -2.10 13.04 8.81
C ASP A 198 -2.55 14.09 7.77
N TRP A 199 -2.35 13.82 6.48
CA TRP A 199 -2.67 14.77 5.41
C TRP A 199 -3.51 14.16 4.29
N ILE A 200 -4.39 14.98 3.72
CA ILE A 200 -5.02 14.75 2.42
C ILE A 200 -4.56 15.87 1.48
N GLY A 201 -4.18 15.52 0.26
CA GLY A 201 -3.80 16.47 -0.79
C GLY A 201 -4.74 16.39 -1.99
N VAL A 202 -4.96 17.51 -2.67
CA VAL A 202 -5.71 17.57 -3.93
C VAL A 202 -4.96 18.43 -4.94
N SER A 203 -4.92 18.00 -6.19
CA SER A 203 -4.35 18.77 -7.30
C SER A 203 -5.07 18.48 -8.62
N PRO A 204 -5.45 19.51 -9.39
CA PRO A 204 -5.90 19.31 -10.77
C PRO A 204 -4.71 18.96 -11.68
N PRO A 205 -4.95 18.42 -12.89
CA PRO A 205 -3.90 18.30 -13.90
C PRO A 205 -3.22 19.66 -14.16
N PRO A 206 -1.88 19.72 -14.36
CA PRO A 206 -0.96 18.61 -14.56
C PRO A 206 -0.32 18.08 -13.26
N TYR A 207 -1.00 18.23 -12.11
CA TYR A 207 -0.62 17.69 -10.80
C TYR A 207 0.61 18.36 -10.16
N VAL A 208 0.82 19.64 -10.45
CA VAL A 208 1.95 20.43 -9.94
C VAL A 208 1.55 21.34 -8.78
N ASP A 209 0.29 21.79 -8.74
CA ASP A 209 -0.24 22.72 -7.75
C ASP A 209 -1.15 21.98 -6.76
N TRP A 210 -0.68 21.84 -5.52
CA TRP A 210 -1.36 21.03 -4.49
C TRP A 210 -1.94 21.90 -3.37
N THR A 211 -3.15 21.54 -2.93
CA THR A 211 -3.72 21.99 -1.66
C THR A 211 -3.69 20.83 -0.68
N PHE A 212 -3.28 21.09 0.57
CA PHE A 212 -3.18 20.07 1.61
C PHE A 212 -4.05 20.42 2.81
N THR A 213 -4.83 19.43 3.28
CA THR A 213 -5.61 19.50 4.51
C THR A 213 -5.03 18.54 5.53
N ARG A 214 -4.79 19.04 6.75
CA ARG A 214 -4.42 18.20 7.88
C ARG A 214 -5.67 17.58 8.48
N ILE A 215 -5.68 16.26 8.65
CA ILE A 215 -6.79 15.53 9.27
C ILE A 215 -6.50 15.26 10.76
N ASP A 216 -7.55 15.08 11.56
CA ASP A 216 -7.44 14.69 12.97
C ASP A 216 -7.32 13.15 13.12
N ALA A 217 -6.31 12.58 12.46
CA ALA A 217 -6.00 11.16 12.54
C ALA A 217 -4.49 10.94 12.38
N SER A 218 -3.96 9.85 12.94
CA SER A 218 -2.57 9.44 12.71
C SER A 218 -2.55 8.10 12.00
N LEU A 219 -2.12 8.13 10.74
CA LEU A 219 -2.17 7.02 9.79
C LEU A 219 -0.84 6.24 9.77
N GLY A 220 -0.93 4.94 9.50
CA GLY A 220 0.19 4.09 9.09
C GLY A 220 -0.21 3.18 7.94
N GLY A 221 0.62 3.08 6.89
CA GLY A 221 0.33 2.28 5.70
C GLY A 221 -0.99 2.64 4.99
N PRO A 222 -1.29 3.93 4.72
CA PRO A 222 -2.58 4.34 4.17
C PRO A 222 -2.81 3.82 2.74
N ASN A 223 -4.04 3.38 2.50
CA ASN A 223 -4.59 3.10 1.18
C ASN A 223 -6.03 3.61 1.11
N PHE A 224 -6.52 3.89 -0.10
CA PHE A 224 -7.94 4.19 -0.30
C PHE A 224 -8.40 3.74 -1.69
N ILE A 225 -9.71 3.59 -1.82
CA ILE A 225 -10.40 3.20 -3.05
C ILE A 225 -11.53 4.18 -3.34
N VAL A 226 -11.84 4.36 -4.62
CA VAL A 226 -13.02 5.07 -5.10
C VAL A 226 -14.02 4.01 -5.54
N LEU A 227 -15.23 4.03 -5.00
CA LEU A 227 -16.29 3.08 -5.33
C LEU A 227 -17.06 3.53 -6.59
N PRO A 228 -17.92 2.66 -7.19
CA PRO A 228 -18.66 3.01 -8.41
C PRO A 228 -19.59 4.22 -8.30
N ASP A 229 -19.96 4.61 -7.08
CA ASP A 229 -20.80 5.77 -6.75
C ASP A 229 -19.97 7.04 -6.45
N ASP A 230 -18.68 7.02 -6.77
CA ASP A 230 -17.69 8.06 -6.49
C ASP A 230 -17.39 8.32 -5.00
N THR A 231 -17.93 7.51 -4.08
CA THR A 231 -17.55 7.60 -2.67
C THR A 231 -16.12 7.08 -2.44
N MET A 232 -15.41 7.67 -1.48
CA MET A 232 -14.04 7.26 -1.14
C MET A 232 -13.98 6.59 0.22
N TRP A 233 -13.31 5.44 0.25
CA TRP A 233 -13.11 4.67 1.46
C TRP A 233 -11.63 4.39 1.67
N ALA A 234 -11.15 4.71 2.86
CA ALA A 234 -9.75 4.64 3.22
C ALA A 234 -9.49 3.63 4.34
N SER A 235 -8.29 3.07 4.36
CA SER A 235 -7.81 2.24 5.45
C SER A 235 -6.38 2.58 5.81
N ALA A 236 -6.13 2.59 7.12
CA ALA A 236 -4.82 2.82 7.71
C ALA A 236 -4.75 2.22 9.11
N ARG A 237 -3.53 2.13 9.64
CA ARG A 237 -3.31 1.90 11.07
C ARG A 237 -3.70 3.17 11.81
N GLY A 238 -4.56 3.05 12.81
CA GLY A 238 -4.91 4.11 13.73
C GLY A 238 -5.04 3.56 15.15
N LYS A 239 -5.86 4.21 15.97
CA LYS A 239 -6.20 3.73 17.31
C LYS A 239 -7.66 3.30 17.38
N GLY A 240 -7.93 2.13 17.96
CA GLY A 240 -9.27 1.67 18.28
C GLY A 240 -9.86 2.38 19.51
N PRO A 241 -11.11 2.06 19.89
CA PRO A 241 -11.80 2.65 21.04
C PRO A 241 -11.10 2.40 22.38
N ASP A 242 -10.31 1.34 22.47
CA ASP A 242 -9.47 0.98 23.62
C ASP A 242 -8.11 1.72 23.64
N GLY A 243 -7.88 2.61 22.67
CA GLY A 243 -6.64 3.36 22.48
C GLY A 243 -5.48 2.53 21.91
N GLN A 244 -5.69 1.23 21.63
CA GLN A 244 -4.68 0.35 21.06
C GLN A 244 -4.61 0.50 19.55
N ALA A 245 -3.48 0.09 18.97
CA ALA A 245 -3.33 0.13 17.53
C ALA A 245 -4.31 -0.84 16.83
N ALA A 246 -4.98 -0.36 15.79
CA ALA A 246 -5.95 -1.13 15.02
C ALA A 246 -5.91 -0.77 13.54
N THR A 247 -6.42 -1.69 12.72
CA THR A 247 -6.72 -1.46 11.30
C THR A 247 -8.11 -0.86 11.19
N LEU A 248 -8.19 0.34 10.61
CA LEU A 248 -9.43 1.10 10.50
C LEU A 248 -9.91 1.10 9.05
N LEU A 249 -11.23 1.09 8.87
CA LEU A 249 -11.91 1.53 7.65
C LEU A 249 -12.56 2.88 7.96
N ALA A 250 -12.40 3.83 7.06
CA ALA A 250 -12.89 5.19 7.21
C ALA A 250 -13.57 5.67 5.93
N HIS A 251 -14.65 6.42 6.10
CA HIS A 251 -15.17 7.25 5.03
C HIS A 251 -14.20 8.42 4.81
N MET A 252 -13.86 8.69 3.56
CA MET A 252 -12.91 9.72 3.16
C MET A 252 -13.57 10.70 2.19
N THR A 253 -13.19 11.97 2.29
CA THR A 253 -13.49 12.98 1.27
C THR A 253 -12.19 13.64 0.81
N ARG A 254 -12.27 14.75 0.08
CA ARG A 254 -11.10 15.52 -0.34
C ARG A 254 -10.38 16.22 0.82
N ASP A 255 -11.00 16.32 1.98
CA ASP A 255 -10.46 17.06 3.13
C ASP A 255 -10.76 16.41 4.49
N SER A 256 -11.53 15.31 4.52
CA SER A 256 -11.91 14.63 5.76
C SER A 256 -11.64 13.12 5.72
N TYR A 257 -11.42 12.58 6.91
CA TYR A 257 -11.22 11.16 7.17
C TYR A 257 -11.97 10.82 8.46
N THR A 258 -12.96 9.94 8.39
CA THR A 258 -13.79 9.59 9.55
C THR A 258 -13.89 8.08 9.67
N THR A 259 -13.34 7.53 10.75
CA THR A 259 -13.41 6.10 11.05
C THR A 259 -14.87 5.63 11.08
N ALA A 260 -15.17 4.62 10.27
CA ALA A 260 -16.48 3.98 10.19
C ALA A 260 -16.49 2.61 10.87
N LEU A 261 -15.38 1.86 10.76
CA LEU A 261 -15.28 0.51 11.30
C LEU A 261 -13.85 0.19 11.76
N VAL A 262 -13.73 -0.58 12.84
CA VAL A 262 -12.47 -1.12 13.36
C VAL A 262 -12.43 -2.60 13.03
N LEU A 263 -11.47 -3.03 12.21
CA LEU A 263 -11.34 -4.45 11.85
C LEU A 263 -10.74 -5.25 13.02
N PRO A 264 -11.08 -6.54 13.18
CA PRO A 264 -10.41 -7.45 14.13
C PRO A 264 -8.90 -7.46 13.89
N SER A 265 -8.18 -6.73 14.75
CA SER A 265 -6.76 -6.44 14.59
C SER A 265 -6.18 -5.86 15.87
N GLY A 266 -4.85 -5.89 15.98
CA GLY A 266 -4.11 -5.47 17.16
C GLY A 266 -2.61 -5.64 16.98
N GLY A 267 -1.85 -5.01 17.88
CA GLY A 267 -0.38 -5.05 17.88
C GLY A 267 0.23 -4.42 16.63
N ASP A 268 1.07 -5.19 15.94
CA ASP A 268 1.60 -4.83 14.62
C ASP A 268 0.57 -5.22 13.55
N CYS A 269 0.01 -4.23 12.84
CA CYS A 269 -1.15 -4.45 11.97
C CYS A 269 -1.35 -3.38 10.88
N SER A 270 -2.33 -3.62 9.99
CA SER A 270 -2.87 -2.76 8.92
C SER A 270 -2.24 -2.99 7.53
N TYR A 271 -1.90 -1.91 6.81
CA TYR A 271 -1.37 -1.88 5.45
C TYR A 271 -2.30 -2.61 4.47
N ALA A 272 -3.53 -2.10 4.37
CA ALA A 272 -4.58 -2.82 3.68
C ALA A 272 -4.47 -2.76 2.15
N GLY A 273 -4.62 -3.92 1.51
CA GLY A 273 -5.04 -4.00 0.10
C GLY A 273 -6.56 -3.84 0.04
N MET A 274 -7.08 -3.14 -0.96
CA MET A 274 -8.52 -2.81 -1.06
C MET A 274 -9.01 -3.01 -2.47
N VAL A 275 -10.09 -3.77 -2.64
CA VAL A 275 -10.73 -4.05 -3.93
C VAL A 275 -12.25 -4.03 -3.76
N TRP A 276 -12.95 -3.35 -4.65
CA TRP A 276 -14.40 -3.45 -4.80
C TRP A 276 -14.74 -4.56 -5.79
N HIS A 277 -15.50 -5.56 -5.37
CA HIS A 277 -15.92 -6.68 -6.24
C HIS A 277 -17.22 -7.29 -5.74
N ASP A 278 -18.16 -7.53 -6.66
CA ASP A 278 -19.49 -8.08 -6.39
C ASP A 278 -20.23 -7.36 -5.25
N ASP A 279 -20.26 -6.03 -5.34
CA ASP A 279 -20.88 -5.11 -4.38
C ASP A 279 -20.36 -5.21 -2.94
N LEU A 280 -19.14 -5.74 -2.79
CA LEU A 280 -18.45 -5.84 -1.51
C LEU A 280 -17.09 -5.15 -1.57
N LEU A 281 -16.70 -4.56 -0.44
CA LEU A 281 -15.34 -4.15 -0.19
C LEU A 281 -14.55 -5.34 0.38
N TRP A 282 -13.54 -5.77 -0.36
CA TRP A 282 -12.58 -6.78 0.06
C TRP A 282 -11.31 -6.12 0.54
N MET A 283 -10.84 -6.53 1.72
CA MET A 283 -9.66 -5.97 2.35
C MET A 283 -8.68 -7.04 2.80
N SER A 284 -7.48 -7.07 2.21
CA SER A 284 -6.37 -7.80 2.84
C SER A 284 -5.73 -6.90 3.88
N TYR A 285 -5.29 -7.44 5.01
CA TYR A 285 -4.48 -6.71 5.98
C TYR A 285 -3.65 -7.69 6.82
N TYR A 286 -2.63 -7.19 7.50
CA TYR A 286 -1.90 -8.02 8.47
C TYR A 286 -2.24 -7.64 9.90
N SER A 287 -2.09 -8.59 10.83
CA SER A 287 -2.20 -8.31 12.26
C SER A 287 -1.52 -9.37 13.13
N SER A 288 -1.03 -8.97 14.30
CA SER A 288 -0.48 -9.85 15.34
C SER A 288 -1.43 -10.10 16.52
N HIS A 289 -2.73 -9.78 16.42
CA HIS A 289 -3.68 -9.92 17.55
C HIS A 289 -3.87 -11.35 18.06
N GLU A 290 -3.57 -12.36 17.22
CA GLU A 290 -3.60 -13.78 17.57
C GLU A 290 -2.19 -14.34 17.83
N GLY A 291 -1.28 -13.49 18.33
CA GLY A 291 0.08 -13.84 18.74
C GLY A 291 1.13 -13.63 17.65
N ARG A 292 0.94 -14.23 16.46
CA ARG A 292 1.87 -14.11 15.33
C ARG A 292 1.30 -13.20 14.24
N SER A 293 2.15 -12.34 13.66
CA SER A 293 1.78 -11.49 12.52
C SER A 293 1.33 -12.35 11.34
N SER A 294 0.04 -12.32 11.05
CA SER A 294 -0.64 -13.15 10.06
C SER A 294 -1.39 -12.27 9.06
N ILE A 295 -1.75 -12.84 7.90
CA ILE A 295 -2.50 -12.16 6.85
C ILE A 295 -3.97 -12.55 6.94
N TYR A 296 -4.84 -11.55 6.90
CA TYR A 296 -6.28 -11.67 6.98
C TYR A 296 -6.92 -11.07 5.73
N LEU A 297 -8.06 -11.64 5.34
CA LEU A 297 -8.95 -11.12 4.32
C LEU A 297 -10.31 -10.84 4.97
N ALA A 298 -10.80 -9.62 4.83
CA ALA A 298 -12.13 -9.21 5.27
C ALA A 298 -13.04 -8.92 4.08
N GLN A 299 -14.32 -9.21 4.25
CA GLN A 299 -15.39 -8.77 3.34
C GLN A 299 -16.32 -7.84 4.10
N LEU A 300 -16.68 -6.72 3.49
CA LEU A 300 -17.57 -5.73 4.08
C LEU A 300 -18.64 -5.33 3.06
N SER A 301 -19.87 -5.19 3.53
CA SER A 301 -20.90 -4.46 2.79
C SER A 301 -20.83 -2.98 3.13
N ILE A 302 -21.08 -2.15 2.13
CA ILE A 302 -21.19 -0.70 2.25
C ILE A 302 -22.50 -0.34 1.57
N ASP A 303 -23.48 0.02 2.40
CA ASP A 303 -24.76 0.58 1.98
C ASP A 303 -24.75 2.09 2.19
N ASP A 304 -25.73 2.79 1.62
CA ASP A 304 -26.04 4.18 1.98
C ASP A 304 -26.48 4.33 3.46
#